data_AF-K3WBB6-F1
#
_entry.id   AF-K3WBB6-F1
#
_cell.length_a   1.000
_cell.length_b   1.000
_cell.length_c   1.000
_cell.angle_alpha   90.00
_cell.angle_beta   90.00
_cell.angle_gamma   90.00
#
_symmetry.space_group_name_H-M   'P 1'
#
loop_
_entity.id
_entity.type
_entity.pdbx_description
1 polymer ?
#
loop_
_entity_poly.entity_id
_entity_poly.type
_entity_poly.pdbx_seq_one_letter_code
_entity_poly.pdbx_strand_id
1 'polypeptide(L)'
;MLMRLGWRRHALSSARCFSSAATTSATATAARQCVAYRLGSVEYETAWDWQKQLIQQRIVAAREEKPIANDVVLVLEHPSVYTLGRGATMANVRFDPQVDTQHKLIRVDRGGEVTYHGPGQVVVYPILDLHHYKKDLHWYLRQVEEVVIKTLAAFDIKGERVDGLTGVWVEEEKAAGDASNSSAYERDMRKIAAVGTHATRWITMHGFAINTTTDLSAFNQIIPCGIDDRAVTSIERLKPNVTTKDVERAAIAAIQEVFGVDMTMVEAKSPL
;
A
#
# COMPACT_ATOMS: atom_id res chain seq x y z
N MET A 1 75.59 44.99 -34.70
CA MET A 1 75.10 43.63 -34.34
C MET A 1 73.64 43.79 -33.93
N LEU A 2 72.71 43.78 -34.90
CA LEU A 2 71.65 42.76 -35.07
C LEU A 2 70.86 42.56 -33.75
N MET A 3 69.58 42.90 -33.62
CA MET A 3 68.44 42.47 -34.43
C MET A 3 67.23 43.42 -34.29
N ARG A 4 66.48 43.59 -35.39
CA ARG A 4 65.12 44.14 -35.42
C ARG A 4 64.11 43.01 -35.18
N LEU A 5 63.08 43.23 -34.37
CA LEU A 5 61.83 42.46 -34.42
C LEU A 5 60.64 43.41 -34.32
N GLY A 6 59.87 43.42 -35.38
CA GLY A 6 58.70 44.28 -35.60
C GLY A 6 57.45 43.77 -34.92
N TRP A 7 56.60 44.73 -34.57
CA TRP A 7 55.26 44.52 -34.04
C TRP A 7 54.33 43.90 -35.09
N ARG A 8 53.60 42.84 -34.70
CA ARG A 8 52.39 42.39 -35.40
C ARG A 8 51.19 42.60 -34.48
N ARG A 9 50.23 43.40 -34.97
CA ARG A 9 48.91 43.62 -34.38
C ARG A 9 48.04 42.40 -34.68
N HIS A 10 47.47 41.77 -33.65
CA HIS A 10 46.37 40.82 -33.83
C HIS A 10 45.04 41.55 -33.66
N ALA A 11 44.22 41.50 -34.71
CA ALA A 11 42.83 41.95 -34.69
C ALA A 11 41.96 40.93 -33.96
N LEU A 12 41.20 41.38 -32.97
CA LEU A 12 40.15 40.60 -32.32
C LEU A 12 38.89 40.67 -33.20
N SER A 13 38.52 39.54 -33.81
CA SER A 13 37.24 39.34 -34.47
C SER A 13 36.21 38.89 -33.43
N SER A 14 35.17 39.70 -33.19
CA SER A 14 34.06 39.36 -32.32
C SER A 14 33.07 38.44 -33.04
N ALA A 15 33.17 37.13 -32.82
CA ALA A 15 32.11 36.20 -33.19
C ALA A 15 31.03 36.22 -32.09
N ARG A 16 29.86 36.81 -32.39
CA ARG A 16 28.66 36.67 -31.55
C ARG A 16 28.10 35.28 -31.74
N CYS A 17 28.33 34.40 -30.76
CA CYS A 17 27.65 33.11 -30.69
C CYS A 17 26.26 33.35 -30.09
N PHE A 18 25.21 33.35 -30.92
CA PHE A 18 23.84 33.23 -30.44
C PHE A 18 23.62 31.78 -30.01
N SER A 19 23.72 31.52 -28.70
CA SER A 19 23.23 30.28 -28.11
C SER A 19 21.72 30.36 -28.01
N SER A 20 20.98 29.74 -28.93
CA SER A 20 19.55 29.49 -28.71
C SER A 20 19.43 28.42 -27.63
N ALA A 21 19.09 28.84 -26.42
CA ALA A 21 18.63 27.91 -25.39
C ALA A 21 17.36 27.24 -25.91
N ALA A 22 17.48 25.98 -26.34
CA ALA A 22 16.33 25.14 -26.60
C ALA A 22 15.67 24.86 -25.24
N THR A 23 14.56 25.53 -24.98
CA THR A 23 13.69 25.23 -23.85
C THR A 23 13.05 23.88 -24.13
N THR A 24 13.63 22.80 -23.62
CA THR A 24 12.98 21.49 -23.59
C THR A 24 11.79 21.59 -22.65
N SER A 25 10.60 21.90 -23.17
CA SER A 25 9.37 21.68 -22.42
C SER A 25 9.18 20.17 -22.32
N ALA A 26 9.64 19.58 -21.22
CA ALA A 26 9.17 18.27 -20.83
C ALA A 26 7.65 18.40 -20.68
N THR A 27 6.89 17.85 -21.62
CA THR A 27 5.45 17.69 -21.46
C THR A 27 5.24 16.85 -20.21
N ALA A 28 4.87 17.49 -19.11
CA ALA A 28 4.42 16.79 -17.92
C ALA A 28 3.33 15.82 -18.37
N THR A 29 3.61 14.52 -18.27
CA THR A 29 2.60 13.51 -18.59
C THR A 29 1.48 13.73 -17.57
N ALA A 30 0.27 14.04 -18.05
CA ALA A 30 -0.85 14.31 -17.16
C ALA A 30 -1.04 13.12 -16.20
N ALA A 31 -1.26 13.41 -14.93
CA ALA A 31 -1.46 12.39 -13.91
C ALA A 31 -2.63 11.48 -14.32
N ARG A 32 -2.44 10.17 -14.17
CA ARG A 32 -3.50 9.20 -14.44
C ARG A 32 -4.62 9.40 -13.43
N GLN A 33 -5.86 9.40 -13.90
CA GLN A 33 -7.02 9.57 -13.03
C GLN A 33 -7.26 8.30 -12.23
N CYS A 34 -7.67 8.45 -10.97
CA CYS A 34 -8.00 7.34 -10.08
C CYS A 34 -9.27 7.67 -9.27
N VAL A 35 -10.18 6.70 -9.16
CA VAL A 35 -11.41 6.86 -8.37
C VAL A 35 -11.29 6.05 -7.08
N ALA A 36 -11.35 6.73 -5.94
CA ALA A 36 -11.42 6.11 -4.63
C ALA A 36 -12.88 5.95 -4.17
N TYR A 37 -13.34 4.72 -4.05
CA TYR A 37 -14.67 4.38 -3.54
C TYR A 37 -14.60 4.12 -2.04
N ARG A 38 -15.31 4.92 -1.26
CA ARG A 38 -15.56 4.66 0.17
C ARG A 38 -16.86 3.86 0.27
N LEU A 39 -16.74 2.63 0.76
CA LEU A 39 -17.80 1.61 0.64
C LEU A 39 -18.42 1.22 1.99
N GLY A 40 -17.87 1.73 3.11
CA GLY A 40 -18.29 1.34 4.45
C GLY A 40 -17.96 -0.13 4.75
N SER A 41 -18.86 -0.82 5.47
CA SER A 41 -18.71 -2.23 5.81
C SER A 41 -19.20 -3.15 4.69
N VAL A 42 -18.33 -4.04 4.19
CA VAL A 42 -18.62 -4.93 3.07
C VAL A 42 -18.21 -6.37 3.41
N GLU A 43 -19.04 -7.36 3.10
CA GLU A 43 -18.66 -8.78 3.21
C GLU A 43 -17.42 -9.09 2.37
N TYR A 44 -16.53 -9.93 2.91
CA TYR A 44 -15.23 -10.20 2.29
C TYR A 44 -15.36 -10.75 0.87
N GLU A 45 -16.18 -11.78 0.66
CA GLU A 45 -16.37 -12.38 -0.67
C GLU A 45 -16.96 -11.37 -1.67
N THR A 46 -17.87 -10.49 -1.23
CA THR A 46 -18.45 -9.45 -2.09
C THR A 46 -17.37 -8.48 -2.58
N ALA A 47 -16.54 -7.96 -1.68
CA ALA A 47 -15.43 -7.09 -2.07
C ALA A 47 -14.40 -7.82 -2.94
N TRP A 48 -14.12 -9.09 -2.65
CA TRP A 48 -13.21 -9.90 -3.44
C TRP A 48 -13.72 -10.13 -4.86
N ASP A 49 -15.03 -10.36 -5.03
CA ASP A 49 -15.66 -10.51 -6.34
C ASP A 49 -15.69 -9.20 -7.12
N TRP A 50 -15.88 -8.05 -6.46
CA TRP A 50 -15.71 -6.74 -7.11
C TRP A 50 -14.31 -6.55 -7.66
N GLN A 51 -13.27 -6.90 -6.88
CA GLN A 51 -11.89 -6.81 -7.35
C GLN A 51 -11.64 -7.68 -8.60
N LYS A 52 -12.13 -8.92 -8.60
CA LYS A 52 -12.03 -9.82 -9.76
C LYS A 52 -12.75 -9.25 -10.99
N GLN A 53 -13.95 -8.70 -10.80
CA GLN A 53 -14.72 -8.08 -11.88
C GLN A 53 -14.02 -6.84 -12.45
N LEU A 54 -13.48 -5.97 -11.60
CA LEU A 54 -12.71 -4.79 -12.00
C LEU A 54 -11.44 -5.16 -12.78
N ILE A 55 -10.76 -6.26 -12.41
CA ILE A 55 -9.65 -6.81 -13.19
C ILE A 55 -10.15 -7.32 -14.54
N GLN A 56 -11.21 -8.12 -14.55
CA GLN A 56 -11.72 -8.74 -15.77
C GLN A 56 -12.17 -7.69 -16.79
N GLN A 57 -12.86 -6.63 -16.34
CA GLN A 57 -13.24 -5.50 -17.19
C GLN A 57 -12.02 -4.85 -17.85
N ARG A 58 -10.93 -4.62 -17.10
CA ARG A 58 -9.68 -4.05 -17.63
C ARG A 58 -9.01 -4.97 -18.65
N ILE A 59 -8.99 -6.28 -18.39
CA ILE A 59 -8.42 -7.26 -19.32
C ILE A 59 -9.19 -7.29 -20.64
N VAL A 60 -10.53 -7.30 -20.58
CA VAL A 60 -11.38 -7.27 -21.77
C VAL A 60 -11.19 -5.96 -22.54
N ALA A 61 -11.28 -4.83 -21.85
CA ALA A 61 -11.09 -3.50 -22.41
C ALA A 61 -9.73 -3.33 -23.12
N ALA A 62 -8.65 -3.86 -22.54
CA ALA A 62 -7.32 -3.83 -23.16
C ALA A 62 -7.24 -4.71 -24.42
N ARG A 63 -7.90 -5.88 -24.45
CA ARG A 63 -7.95 -6.75 -25.64
C ARG A 63 -8.73 -6.14 -26.79
N GLU A 64 -9.73 -5.33 -26.48
CA GLU A 64 -10.55 -4.60 -27.45
C GLU A 64 -9.93 -3.26 -27.87
N GLU A 65 -8.67 -2.99 -27.49
CA GLU A 65 -7.96 -1.73 -27.77
C GLU A 65 -8.68 -0.49 -27.22
N LYS A 66 -9.45 -0.66 -26.13
CA LYS A 66 -10.20 0.40 -25.42
C LYS A 66 -9.87 0.38 -23.93
N PRO A 67 -8.60 0.54 -23.52
CA PRO A 67 -8.21 0.41 -22.12
C PRO A 67 -8.95 1.41 -21.21
N ILE A 68 -9.31 0.97 -20.02
CA ILE A 68 -9.96 1.82 -19.02
C ILE A 68 -8.96 2.88 -18.55
N ALA A 69 -9.33 4.15 -18.73
CA ALA A 69 -8.46 5.29 -18.45
C ALA A 69 -8.17 5.50 -16.95
N ASN A 70 -9.08 5.03 -16.09
CA ASN A 70 -9.02 5.30 -14.65
C ASN A 70 -8.59 4.05 -13.87
N ASP A 71 -7.70 4.25 -12.90
CA ASP A 71 -7.50 3.27 -11.84
C ASP A 71 -8.58 3.40 -10.76
N VAL A 72 -8.68 2.38 -9.92
CA VAL A 72 -9.70 2.31 -8.87
C VAL A 72 -9.04 1.95 -7.55
N VAL A 73 -9.46 2.61 -6.47
CA VAL A 73 -9.11 2.25 -5.10
C VAL A 73 -10.39 1.95 -4.35
N LEU A 74 -10.47 0.79 -3.70
CA LEU A 74 -11.57 0.46 -2.81
C LEU A 74 -11.12 0.72 -1.38
N VAL A 75 -11.89 1.48 -0.61
CA VAL A 75 -11.65 1.76 0.82
C VAL A 75 -12.88 1.31 1.60
N LEU A 76 -12.68 0.39 2.53
CA LEU A 76 -13.76 -0.28 3.23
C LEU A 76 -13.30 -0.86 4.57
N GLU A 77 -14.27 -1.39 5.31
CA GLU A 77 -14.06 -2.28 6.44
C GLU A 77 -14.73 -3.64 6.13
N HIS A 78 -14.24 -4.70 6.77
CA HIS A 78 -14.89 -6.01 6.70
C HIS A 78 -15.54 -6.35 8.04
N PRO A 79 -16.69 -7.06 8.04
CA PRO A 79 -17.08 -7.88 9.17
C PRO A 79 -15.97 -8.87 9.53
N SER A 80 -15.99 -9.38 10.76
CA SER A 80 -14.97 -10.27 11.31
C SER A 80 -14.70 -11.47 10.39
N VAL A 81 -13.48 -11.59 9.88
CA VAL A 81 -13.07 -12.64 8.94
C VAL A 81 -11.56 -12.90 9.00
N TYR A 82 -11.19 -14.17 8.95
CA TYR A 82 -9.82 -14.61 8.77
C TYR A 82 -9.60 -15.01 7.31
N THR A 83 -8.44 -14.64 6.76
CA THR A 83 -8.09 -14.99 5.38
C THR A 83 -6.76 -15.72 5.32
N LEU A 84 -6.71 -16.80 4.55
CA LEU A 84 -5.52 -17.61 4.29
C LEU A 84 -4.95 -17.25 2.92
N GLY A 85 -3.84 -16.54 2.89
CA GLY A 85 -3.10 -16.26 1.66
C GLY A 85 -2.45 -17.50 1.05
N ARG A 86 -1.74 -17.30 -0.08
CA ARG A 86 -1.07 -18.40 -0.80
C ARG A 86 -0.01 -19.13 0.04
N GLY A 87 0.70 -18.41 0.91
CA GLY A 87 1.72 -18.98 1.79
C GLY A 87 1.17 -19.51 3.11
N ALA A 88 -0.13 -19.36 3.38
CA ALA A 88 -0.73 -19.75 4.64
C ALA A 88 -0.90 -21.27 4.76
N THR A 89 -0.74 -21.77 5.99
CA THR A 89 -1.03 -23.15 6.36
C THR A 89 -2.04 -23.16 7.51
N MET A 90 -2.79 -24.26 7.66
CA MET A 90 -3.70 -24.43 8.79
C MET A 90 -2.98 -24.51 10.14
N ALA A 91 -1.67 -24.80 10.17
CA ALA A 91 -0.88 -24.82 11.40
C ALA A 91 -0.83 -23.45 12.09
N ASN A 92 -1.05 -22.37 11.35
CA ASN A 92 -1.09 -21.00 11.87
C ASN A 92 -2.51 -20.56 12.28
N VAL A 93 -3.47 -21.47 12.35
CA VAL A 93 -4.85 -21.21 12.78
C VAL A 93 -5.11 -21.99 14.07
N ARG A 94 -5.56 -21.31 15.12
CA ARG A 94 -5.72 -21.88 16.47
C ARG A 94 -7.15 -22.37 16.76
N PHE A 95 -8.01 -22.37 15.75
CA PHE A 95 -9.38 -22.89 15.80
C PHE A 95 -9.62 -23.87 14.64
N ASP A 96 -10.56 -24.80 14.83
CA ASP A 96 -10.98 -25.73 13.78
C ASP A 96 -12.18 -25.14 13.02
N PRO A 97 -12.04 -24.75 11.74
CA PRO A 97 -13.13 -24.16 10.96
C PRO A 97 -14.29 -25.13 10.67
N GLN A 98 -14.13 -26.44 10.92
CA GLN A 98 -15.23 -27.41 10.79
C GLN A 98 -16.13 -27.46 12.04
N VAL A 99 -15.62 -26.99 13.18
CA VAL A 99 -16.32 -27.04 14.48
C VAL A 99 -16.70 -25.64 14.95
N ASP A 100 -15.83 -24.66 14.72
CA ASP A 100 -16.02 -23.27 15.08
C ASP A 100 -16.84 -22.53 14.02
N THR A 101 -18.07 -22.17 14.35
CA THR A 101 -18.97 -21.38 13.50
C THR A 101 -18.90 -19.88 13.77
N GLN A 102 -18.13 -19.45 14.78
CA GLN A 102 -17.96 -18.05 15.15
C GLN A 102 -16.91 -17.36 14.27
N HIS A 103 -15.86 -18.09 13.89
CA HIS A 103 -14.75 -17.55 13.11
C HIS A 103 -14.84 -17.94 11.63
N LYS A 104 -15.20 -16.97 10.78
CA LYS A 104 -15.21 -17.14 9.32
C LYS A 104 -13.77 -17.21 8.79
N LEU A 105 -13.43 -18.27 8.04
CA LEU A 105 -12.10 -18.47 7.46
C LEU A 105 -12.20 -18.69 5.95
N ILE A 106 -11.48 -17.89 5.16
CA ILE A 106 -11.54 -17.93 3.68
C ILE A 106 -10.13 -18.12 3.09
N ARG A 107 -9.96 -19.08 2.17
CA ARG A 107 -8.74 -19.22 1.37
C ARG A 107 -8.76 -18.27 0.19
N VAL A 108 -7.69 -17.49 0.01
CA VAL A 108 -7.58 -16.40 -0.97
C VAL A 108 -6.26 -16.44 -1.72
N ASP A 109 -6.15 -15.66 -2.80
CA ASP A 109 -5.04 -15.66 -3.76
C ASP A 109 -3.97 -14.56 -3.52
N ARG A 110 -4.14 -13.74 -2.48
CA ARG A 110 -3.10 -12.79 -2.04
C ARG A 110 -1.81 -13.48 -1.61
N GLY A 111 -0.70 -12.76 -1.72
CA GLY A 111 0.53 -13.13 -1.03
C GLY A 111 0.38 -13.11 0.50
N GLY A 112 1.41 -13.64 1.17
CA GLY A 112 1.46 -13.72 2.63
C GLY A 112 0.70 -14.90 3.22
N GLU A 113 0.68 -14.94 4.55
CA GLU A 113 0.09 -16.02 5.34
C GLU A 113 -1.35 -15.71 5.80
N VAL A 114 -1.76 -16.25 6.95
CA VAL A 114 -3.03 -15.96 7.61
C VAL A 114 -3.07 -14.51 8.14
N THR A 115 -4.24 -13.87 8.08
CA THR A 115 -4.48 -12.58 8.72
C THR A 115 -5.95 -12.44 9.13
N TYR A 116 -6.25 -11.37 9.87
CA TYR A 116 -7.58 -11.01 10.34
C TYR A 116 -8.02 -9.66 9.77
N HIS A 117 -9.31 -9.56 9.44
CA HIS A 117 -10.01 -8.32 9.16
C HIS A 117 -11.27 -8.23 10.01
N GLY A 118 -11.63 -7.01 10.41
CA GLY A 118 -12.81 -6.77 11.23
C GLY A 118 -13.15 -5.29 11.35
N PRO A 119 -14.24 -4.95 12.06
CA PRO A 119 -14.60 -3.57 12.35
C PRO A 119 -13.47 -2.80 13.04
N GLY A 120 -13.30 -1.54 12.68
CA GLY A 120 -12.19 -0.71 13.13
C GLY A 120 -10.88 -1.02 12.41
N GLN A 121 -10.88 -1.68 11.26
CA GLN A 121 -9.69 -1.90 10.44
C GLN A 121 -9.93 -1.31 9.05
N VAL A 122 -9.12 -0.32 8.66
CA VAL A 122 -9.20 0.28 7.32
C VAL A 122 -8.53 -0.66 6.33
N VAL A 123 -9.33 -1.23 5.43
CA VAL A 123 -8.86 -2.10 4.35
C VAL A 123 -8.91 -1.34 3.03
N VAL A 124 -7.79 -1.39 2.29
CA VAL A 124 -7.64 -0.67 1.03
C VAL A 124 -7.17 -1.62 -0.05
N TYR A 125 -7.89 -1.62 -1.18
CA TYR A 125 -7.58 -2.41 -2.36
C TYR A 125 -7.29 -1.51 -3.57
N PRO A 126 -6.02 -1.16 -3.83
CA PRO A 126 -5.64 -0.46 -5.05
C PRO A 126 -5.70 -1.42 -6.25
N ILE A 127 -6.60 -1.13 -7.19
CA ILE A 127 -6.80 -1.83 -8.47
C ILE A 127 -6.16 -0.97 -9.56
N LEU A 128 -4.84 -1.10 -9.68
CA LEU A 128 -3.98 -0.31 -10.56
C LEU A 128 -3.53 -1.16 -11.75
N ASP A 129 -3.44 -0.54 -12.93
CA ASP A 129 -2.79 -1.16 -14.09
C ASP A 129 -1.29 -0.77 -14.13
N LEU A 130 -0.43 -1.71 -13.73
CA LEU A 130 1.02 -1.51 -13.64
C LEU A 130 1.72 -1.28 -14.98
N HIS A 131 1.02 -1.42 -16.12
CA HIS A 131 1.53 -0.97 -17.42
C HIS A 131 1.81 0.54 -17.45
N HIS A 132 1.11 1.32 -16.63
CA HIS A 132 1.26 2.77 -16.53
C HIS A 132 2.24 3.21 -15.43
N TYR A 133 2.82 2.26 -14.70
CA TYR A 133 3.75 2.53 -13.61
C TYR A 133 5.06 1.76 -13.84
N LYS A 134 5.22 0.63 -13.13
CA LYS A 134 6.35 -0.28 -13.26
C LYS A 134 5.86 -1.72 -13.15
N LYS A 135 6.22 -2.55 -14.13
CA LYS A 135 5.89 -3.99 -14.16
C LYS A 135 6.81 -4.80 -13.24
N ASP A 136 6.71 -4.53 -11.95
CA ASP A 136 7.54 -5.13 -10.90
C ASP A 136 6.72 -5.26 -9.62
N LEU A 137 6.40 -6.50 -9.25
CA LEU A 137 5.56 -6.79 -8.09
C LEU A 137 6.28 -6.55 -6.76
N HIS A 138 7.61 -6.65 -6.73
CA HIS A 138 8.38 -6.32 -5.53
C HIS A 138 8.39 -4.81 -5.31
N TRP A 139 8.60 -4.03 -6.38
CA TRP A 139 8.45 -2.58 -6.32
C TRP A 139 7.03 -2.20 -5.88
N TYR A 140 5.99 -2.79 -6.48
CA TYR A 140 4.60 -2.48 -6.11
C TYR A 140 4.34 -2.76 -4.63
N LEU A 141 4.80 -3.92 -4.11
CA LEU A 141 4.69 -4.24 -2.70
C LEU A 141 5.35 -3.17 -1.81
N ARG A 142 6.56 -2.72 -2.16
CA ARG A 142 7.27 -1.66 -1.42
C ARG A 142 6.54 -0.33 -1.49
N GLN A 143 5.91 0.02 -2.62
CA GLN A 143 5.08 1.23 -2.72
C GLN A 143 3.83 1.12 -1.86
N VAL A 144 3.19 -0.06 -1.78
CA VAL A 144 2.05 -0.26 -0.88
C VAL A 144 2.45 -0.10 0.59
N GLU A 145 3.62 -0.61 1.00
CA GLU A 145 4.18 -0.33 2.34
C GLU A 145 4.47 1.16 2.53
N GLU A 146 4.92 1.86 1.48
CA GLU A 146 5.18 3.32 1.54
C GLU A 146 3.91 4.12 1.76
N VAL A 147 2.82 3.75 1.08
CA VAL A 147 1.49 4.34 1.31
C VAL A 147 1.10 4.24 2.76
N VAL A 148 1.27 3.06 3.37
CA VAL A 148 0.94 2.86 4.79
C VAL A 148 1.84 3.72 5.69
N ILE A 149 3.16 3.75 5.43
CA ILE A 149 4.10 4.59 6.21
C ILE A 149 3.71 6.07 6.15
N LYS A 150 3.38 6.59 4.97
CA LYS A 150 2.92 7.98 4.79
C LYS A 150 1.56 8.23 5.44
N THR A 151 0.66 7.25 5.40
CA THR A 151 -0.64 7.32 6.10
C THR A 151 -0.42 7.49 7.60
N LEU A 152 0.48 6.71 8.19
CA LEU A 152 0.82 6.78 9.61
C LEU A 152 1.53 8.09 9.98
N ALA A 153 2.40 8.59 9.09
CA ALA A 153 3.12 9.85 9.29
C ALA A 153 2.17 11.06 9.40
N ALA A 154 0.98 11.01 8.80
CA ALA A 154 -0.04 12.05 8.95
C ALA A 154 -0.58 12.21 10.40
N PHE A 155 -0.30 11.22 11.27
CA PHE A 155 -0.70 11.19 12.67
C PHE A 155 0.50 11.17 13.63
N ASP A 156 1.69 11.54 13.13
CA ASP A 156 2.97 11.47 13.87
C ASP A 156 3.29 10.05 14.38
N ILE A 157 2.89 9.03 13.63
CA ILE A 157 3.24 7.63 13.90
C ILE A 157 4.34 7.22 12.94
N LYS A 158 5.51 6.84 13.48
CA LYS A 158 6.66 6.40 12.70
C LYS A 158 6.53 4.92 12.32
N GLY A 159 5.95 4.65 11.15
CA GLY A 159 5.93 3.32 10.55
C GLY A 159 7.24 2.97 9.86
N GLU A 160 7.66 1.71 9.95
CA GLU A 160 8.89 1.18 9.35
C GLU A 160 8.66 -0.18 8.69
N ARG A 161 9.53 -0.53 7.74
CA ARG A 161 9.64 -1.89 7.18
C ARG A 161 10.64 -2.66 8.03
N VAL A 162 10.35 -3.92 8.34
CA VAL A 162 11.29 -4.82 8.99
C VAL A 162 11.75 -5.86 7.98
N ASP A 163 13.05 -6.10 7.89
CA ASP A 163 13.60 -7.03 6.90
C ASP A 163 13.03 -8.44 7.08
N GLY A 164 12.72 -9.09 5.95
CA GLY A 164 12.00 -10.37 5.93
C GLY A 164 10.53 -10.33 6.36
N LEU A 165 9.99 -9.20 6.85
CA LEU A 165 8.63 -9.13 7.41
C LEU A 165 7.73 -8.19 6.61
N THR A 166 6.91 -8.75 5.72
CA THR A 166 5.95 -7.96 4.94
C THR A 166 4.95 -7.23 5.83
N GLY A 167 4.70 -5.96 5.50
CA GLY A 167 3.79 -5.09 6.23
C GLY A 167 4.53 -3.92 6.86
N VAL A 168 3.80 -3.14 7.67
CA VAL A 168 4.36 -1.99 8.36
C VAL A 168 4.28 -2.19 9.86
N TRP A 169 5.37 -1.82 10.52
CA TRP A 169 5.63 -2.05 11.93
C TRP A 169 5.93 -0.72 12.60
N VAL A 170 5.64 -0.63 13.89
CA VAL A 170 5.96 0.52 14.72
C VAL A 170 6.74 0.03 15.92
N GLU A 171 7.71 0.83 16.36
CA GLU A 171 8.40 0.57 17.61
C GLU A 171 7.54 1.10 18.76
N GLU A 172 7.34 0.26 19.77
CA GLU A 172 6.71 0.65 21.03
C GLU A 172 7.69 0.48 22.19
N GLU A 173 7.53 1.28 23.24
CA GLU A 173 8.28 1.05 24.47
C GLU A 173 7.79 -0.24 25.13
N LYS A 174 8.71 -1.09 25.59
CA LYS A 174 8.36 -2.29 26.35
C LYS A 174 7.58 -1.88 27.60
N ALA A 175 6.30 -2.22 27.65
CA ALA A 175 5.50 -2.01 28.85
C ALA A 175 6.09 -2.82 30.01
N ALA A 176 6.24 -2.20 31.18
CA ALA A 176 6.72 -2.88 32.37
C ALA A 176 5.76 -4.03 32.73
N GLY A 177 6.25 -5.27 32.65
CA GLY A 177 5.45 -6.48 32.93
C GLY A 177 4.78 -7.12 31.71
N ASP A 178 4.97 -6.59 30.50
CA ASP A 178 4.60 -7.31 29.28
C ASP A 178 5.62 -8.42 29.01
N ALA A 179 5.25 -9.64 29.41
CA ALA A 179 6.02 -10.85 29.16
C ALA A 179 5.81 -11.42 27.74
N SER A 180 5.08 -10.71 26.86
CA SER A 180 5.00 -11.08 25.44
C SER A 180 6.35 -10.85 24.74
N ASN A 181 7.18 -11.86 24.93
CA ASN A 181 8.33 -12.32 24.16
C ASN A 181 9.49 -11.35 23.87
N SER A 182 10.68 -11.87 24.18
CA SER A 182 11.93 -11.51 23.55
C SER A 182 11.82 -11.74 22.04
N SER A 183 11.36 -10.73 21.30
CA SER A 183 11.58 -10.74 19.85
C SER A 183 13.09 -10.89 19.61
N ALA A 184 13.49 -11.65 18.60
CA ALA A 184 14.89 -11.75 18.18
C ALA A 184 15.51 -10.39 17.76
N TYR A 185 14.71 -9.33 17.75
CA TYR A 185 15.10 -7.96 17.44
C TYR A 185 15.26 -7.12 18.71
N GLU A 186 16.25 -6.23 18.67
CA GLU A 186 16.58 -5.31 19.77
C GLU A 186 15.43 -4.35 20.13
N ARG A 187 14.58 -4.03 19.14
CA ARG A 187 13.43 -3.10 19.23
C ARG A 187 12.12 -3.89 19.32
N ASP A 188 11.19 -3.45 20.18
CA ASP A 188 9.84 -4.06 20.28
C ASP A 188 8.97 -3.56 19.12
N MET A 189 9.08 -4.25 17.98
CA MET A 189 8.36 -3.91 16.75
C MET A 189 6.99 -4.60 16.72
N ARG A 190 5.93 -3.81 16.72
CA ARG A 190 4.54 -4.30 16.64
C ARG A 190 3.93 -4.02 15.28
N LYS A 191 3.22 -5.00 14.72
CA LYS A 191 2.62 -4.86 13.39
C LYS A 191 1.39 -3.99 13.47
N ILE A 192 1.38 -2.87 12.75
CA ILE A 192 0.23 -1.96 12.68
C ILE A 192 -0.58 -2.15 11.40
N ALA A 193 0.05 -2.68 10.35
CA ALA A 193 -0.62 -2.95 9.09
C ALA A 193 -0.15 -4.23 8.41
N ALA A 194 -1.11 -5.03 7.94
CA ALA A 194 -0.86 -6.15 7.05
C ALA A 194 -0.82 -5.66 5.61
N VAL A 195 0.12 -6.19 4.82
CA VAL A 195 0.19 -5.96 3.37
C VAL A 195 0.21 -7.32 2.69
N GLY A 196 -0.69 -7.50 1.72
CA GLY A 196 -0.79 -8.72 0.94
C GLY A 196 -1.43 -8.41 -0.40
N THR A 197 -0.63 -8.48 -1.46
CA THR A 197 -1.06 -8.12 -2.82
C THR A 197 -1.11 -9.34 -3.73
N HIS A 198 -1.86 -9.20 -4.81
CA HIS A 198 -1.83 -10.08 -5.96
C HIS A 198 -1.89 -9.22 -7.23
N ALA A 199 -1.45 -9.77 -8.36
CA ALA A 199 -1.68 -9.16 -9.64
C ALA A 199 -1.90 -10.23 -10.71
N THR A 200 -2.87 -9.98 -11.59
CA THR A 200 -3.12 -10.78 -12.79
C THR A 200 -2.99 -9.89 -14.00
N ARG A 201 -2.18 -10.29 -14.98
CA ARG A 201 -1.90 -9.49 -16.20
C ARG A 201 -1.46 -8.06 -15.89
N TRP A 202 -0.69 -7.87 -14.82
CA TRP A 202 -0.22 -6.56 -14.32
C TRP A 202 -1.31 -5.63 -13.77
N ILE A 203 -2.52 -6.13 -13.54
CA ILE A 203 -3.57 -5.41 -12.83
C ILE A 203 -3.62 -5.93 -11.40
N THR A 204 -3.54 -5.03 -10.43
CA THR A 204 -3.40 -5.37 -9.01
C THR A 204 -4.74 -5.65 -8.34
N MET A 205 -4.70 -6.46 -7.28
CA MET A 205 -5.79 -6.64 -6.32
C MET A 205 -5.23 -6.99 -4.94
N HIS A 206 -6.13 -7.08 -3.97
CA HIS A 206 -5.85 -6.99 -2.55
C HIS A 206 -5.09 -5.69 -2.26
N GLY A 207 -4.28 -5.63 -1.21
CA GLY A 207 -3.65 -4.38 -0.82
C GLY A 207 -3.16 -4.44 0.61
N PHE A 208 -3.72 -3.58 1.45
CA PHE A 208 -3.28 -3.44 2.83
C PHE A 208 -4.45 -3.24 3.79
N ALA A 209 -4.20 -3.54 5.06
CA ALA A 209 -5.16 -3.36 6.15
C ALA A 209 -4.45 -2.70 7.33
N ILE A 210 -4.91 -1.53 7.74
CA ILE A 210 -4.37 -0.75 8.86
C ILE A 210 -5.28 -0.95 10.07
N ASN A 211 -4.72 -1.40 11.18
CA ASN A 211 -5.44 -1.51 12.43
C ASN A 211 -5.70 -0.11 13.00
N THR A 212 -6.96 0.36 13.01
CA THR A 212 -7.32 1.67 13.57
C THR A 212 -7.85 1.51 15.00
N THR A 213 -9.12 1.15 15.16
CA THR A 213 -9.78 0.79 16.42
C THR A 213 -10.08 -0.71 16.47
N THR A 214 -9.30 -1.51 15.73
CA THR A 214 -9.53 -2.94 15.54
C THR A 214 -9.43 -3.67 16.87
N ASP A 215 -10.35 -4.61 17.14
CA ASP A 215 -10.18 -5.54 18.26
C ASP A 215 -8.99 -6.47 17.99
N LEU A 216 -7.87 -6.16 18.64
CA LEU A 216 -6.62 -6.88 18.45
C LEU A 216 -6.65 -8.29 19.08
N SER A 217 -7.63 -8.60 19.95
CA SER A 217 -7.75 -9.93 20.54
C SER A 217 -8.09 -11.01 19.51
N ALA A 218 -8.68 -10.63 18.37
CA ALA A 218 -8.93 -11.54 17.25
C ALA A 218 -7.63 -12.14 16.67
N PHE A 219 -6.50 -11.42 16.74
CA PHE A 219 -5.22 -11.96 16.29
C PHE A 219 -4.72 -13.11 17.16
N ASN A 220 -5.25 -13.31 18.37
CA ASN A 220 -4.89 -14.45 19.25
C ASN A 220 -5.35 -15.81 18.70
N GLN A 221 -6.25 -15.81 17.71
CA GLN A 221 -6.77 -17.00 17.04
C GLN A 221 -5.88 -17.48 15.89
N ILE A 222 -4.81 -16.74 15.57
CA ILE A 222 -3.91 -17.04 14.47
C ILE A 222 -2.44 -16.83 14.91
N ILE A 223 -1.52 -17.43 14.16
CA ILE A 223 -0.08 -17.20 14.27
C ILE A 223 0.36 -16.42 13.02
N PRO A 224 0.37 -15.08 13.06
CA PRO A 224 0.68 -14.28 11.88
C PRO A 224 2.17 -14.41 11.51
N CYS A 225 2.45 -14.67 10.24
CA CYS A 225 3.82 -14.82 9.72
C CYS A 225 4.64 -15.97 10.35
N GLY A 226 3.96 -17.02 10.83
CA GLY A 226 4.57 -18.27 11.31
C GLY A 226 5.40 -18.12 12.58
N ILE A 227 5.32 -16.97 13.25
CA ILE A 227 6.14 -16.64 14.40
C ILE A 227 5.22 -16.17 15.52
N ASP A 228 5.20 -16.96 16.59
CA ASP A 228 4.28 -16.83 17.73
C ASP A 228 4.55 -15.60 18.60
N ASP A 229 5.66 -14.91 18.39
CA ASP A 229 6.14 -13.79 19.20
C ASP A 229 5.72 -12.40 18.72
N ARG A 230 4.89 -12.28 17.68
CA ARG A 230 4.69 -11.00 16.99
C ARG A 230 3.42 -10.31 17.42
N ALA A 231 3.57 -9.36 18.33
CA ALA A 231 2.50 -8.48 18.73
C ALA A 231 2.01 -7.61 17.56
N VAL A 232 0.69 -7.45 17.50
CA VAL A 232 0.03 -6.45 16.65
C VAL A 232 -0.31 -5.23 17.50
N THR A 233 -0.49 -4.09 16.84
CA THR A 233 -0.94 -2.85 17.47
C THR A 233 -1.95 -2.12 16.58
N SER A 234 -2.41 -0.96 17.02
CA SER A 234 -3.40 -0.15 16.31
C SER A 234 -3.14 1.34 16.48
N ILE A 235 -3.68 2.15 15.57
CA ILE A 235 -3.59 3.61 15.67
C ILE A 235 -4.24 4.11 16.96
N GLU A 236 -5.38 3.55 17.38
CA GLU A 236 -6.08 3.96 18.61
C GLU A 236 -5.19 3.85 19.86
N ARG A 237 -4.36 2.80 19.96
CA ARG A 237 -3.42 2.65 21.09
C ARG A 237 -2.39 3.78 21.16
N LEU A 238 -1.94 4.26 20.00
CA LEU A 238 -0.86 5.24 19.89
C LEU A 238 -1.37 6.68 19.86
N LYS A 239 -2.54 6.88 19.24
CA LYS A 239 -3.19 8.18 18.98
C LYS A 239 -4.72 8.03 19.12
N PRO A 240 -5.26 7.98 20.35
CA PRO A 240 -6.68 7.68 20.61
C PRO A 240 -7.71 8.61 19.95
N ASN A 241 -7.30 9.82 19.54
CA ASN A 241 -8.19 10.80 18.92
C ASN A 241 -8.31 10.65 17.40
N VAL A 242 -7.57 9.74 16.77
CA VAL A 242 -7.59 9.52 15.33
C VAL A 242 -8.72 8.55 14.98
N THR A 243 -9.63 8.98 14.11
CA THR A 243 -10.78 8.15 13.70
C THR A 243 -10.45 7.32 12.46
N THR A 244 -11.18 6.22 12.24
CA THR A 244 -11.13 5.42 11.00
C THR A 244 -11.29 6.30 9.75
N LYS A 245 -12.20 7.29 9.78
CA LYS A 245 -12.41 8.24 8.68
C LYS A 245 -11.20 9.15 8.42
N ASP A 246 -10.43 9.48 9.44
CA ASP A 246 -9.18 10.24 9.27
C ASP A 246 -8.15 9.37 8.54
N VAL A 247 -8.03 8.10 8.97
CA VAL A 247 -7.10 7.14 8.38
C VAL A 247 -7.45 6.83 6.92
N GLU A 248 -8.73 6.64 6.59
CA GLU A 248 -9.18 6.49 5.19
C GLU A 248 -8.75 7.67 4.31
N ARG A 249 -8.97 8.91 4.80
CA ARG A 249 -8.58 10.12 4.06
C ARG A 249 -7.05 10.22 3.88
N ALA A 250 -6.30 9.92 4.93
CA ALA A 250 -4.84 9.90 4.87
C ALA A 250 -4.32 8.81 3.92
N ALA A 251 -4.93 7.63 3.90
CA ALA A 251 -4.58 6.55 2.99
C ALA A 251 -4.82 6.93 1.52
N ILE A 252 -5.96 7.56 1.22
CA ILE A 252 -6.28 8.04 -0.12
C ILE A 252 -5.25 9.10 -0.58
N ALA A 253 -4.93 10.07 0.29
CA ALA A 253 -3.92 11.08 -0.01
C ALA A 253 -2.51 10.48 -0.21
N ALA A 254 -2.14 9.49 0.61
CA ALA A 254 -0.86 8.79 0.47
C ALA A 254 -0.77 7.98 -0.83
N ILE A 255 -1.87 7.33 -1.29
CA ILE A 255 -1.90 6.67 -2.60
C ILE A 255 -1.71 7.69 -3.72
N GLN A 256 -2.39 8.84 -3.63
CA GLN A 256 -2.25 9.94 -4.59
C GLN A 256 -0.78 10.35 -4.75
N GLU A 257 -0.10 10.58 -3.63
CA GLU A 257 1.31 10.98 -3.60
C GLU A 257 2.24 9.86 -4.12
N VAL A 258 2.10 8.65 -3.61
CA VAL A 258 3.04 7.54 -3.89
C VAL A 258 2.96 7.04 -5.33
N PHE A 259 1.77 7.04 -5.91
CA PHE A 259 1.54 6.58 -7.29
C PHE A 259 1.44 7.72 -8.29
N GLY A 260 1.37 8.99 -7.86
CA GLY A 260 1.29 10.13 -8.77
C GLY A 260 0.02 10.14 -9.60
N VAL A 261 -1.11 9.77 -8.99
CA VAL A 261 -2.44 9.77 -9.62
C VAL A 261 -3.22 11.02 -9.24
N ASP A 262 -4.20 11.40 -10.04
CA ASP A 262 -5.19 12.41 -9.68
C ASP A 262 -6.41 11.70 -9.09
N MET A 263 -6.69 11.94 -7.80
CA MET A 263 -7.70 11.19 -7.08
C MET A 263 -9.04 11.92 -7.04
N THR A 264 -10.11 11.22 -7.44
CA THR A 264 -11.50 11.62 -7.15
C THR A 264 -12.10 10.66 -6.13
N MET A 265 -12.70 11.19 -5.07
CA MET A 265 -13.31 10.37 -4.02
C MET A 265 -14.83 10.31 -4.20
N VAL A 266 -15.40 9.12 -4.02
CA VAL A 266 -16.84 8.87 -4.14
C VAL A 266 -17.32 8.00 -2.98
N GLU A 267 -18.40 8.42 -2.32
CA GLU A 267 -19.16 7.56 -1.41
C GLU A 267 -20.10 6.68 -2.26
N ALA A 268 -19.99 5.36 -2.14
CA ALA A 268 -20.79 4.45 -2.94
C ALA A 268 -21.14 3.17 -2.17
N LYS A 269 -22.15 2.45 -2.65
CA LYS A 269 -22.48 1.09 -2.15
C LYS A 269 -21.79 -0.02 -2.96
N SER A 270 -21.26 0.32 -4.14
CA SER A 270 -20.63 -0.58 -5.10
C SER A 270 -19.63 0.21 -5.94
N PRO A 271 -18.47 -0.36 -6.28
CA PRO A 271 -17.55 0.20 -7.28
C PRO A 271 -17.89 -0.23 -8.72
N LEU A 272 -18.86 -1.14 -8.88
CA LEU A 272 -19.41 -1.62 -10.15
C LEU A 272 -20.75 -0.96 -10.46
#